data_AF-A0A9W9RFY2-F1
#
_entry.id   AF-A0A9W9RFY2-F1
#
_cell.length_a   1.000
_cell.length_b   1.000
_cell.length_c   1.000
_cell.angle_alpha   90.00
_cell.angle_beta   90.00
_cell.angle_gamma   90.00
#
_symmetry.space_group_name_H-M   'P 1'
#
loop_
_entity.id
_entity.type
_entity.pdbx_description
1 polymer ?
#
loop_
_entity_poly.entity_id
_entity_poly.type
_entity_poly.pdbx_seq_one_letter_code
_entity_poly.pdbx_strand_id
1 'polypeptide(L)'
;MHKSTDSGAQGSQSQFQPGHRVPVQHHEKPGLQSELRGPKPTSAQLPTDDNGYQIYKAAGKLVGKRAVITGGDSGIGRAVAILFAMEGATSLITYLPEEESDAQETRRRVEELGQKIHLLAVDLRDKKNCQKVVDTALQTIGGIDTLVNNHGYQNMVENIQDLDDDQWKRTFDTNIHPFFYLSKYALPHMKNGSTITNCASVNAYIGRPDLLDYTSTKGAIVAFTRGLSNQQVKNGIRVNCVCPGPIWTPLIPATMNTSAQEQFSGSPMGRPGQPSEVATSFVFLASQDSSFISGQSLHPNGGVVVNG
;
A
#
# COMPACT_ATOMS: atom_id res chain seq x y z
N MET A 1 -6.46 -31.15 -7.63
CA MET A 1 -5.00 -31.33 -7.47
C MET A 1 -4.32 -30.93 -8.77
N HIS A 2 -3.82 -29.70 -8.84
CA HIS A 2 -2.90 -29.26 -9.89
C HIS A 2 -1.72 -28.62 -9.15
N LYS A 3 -0.66 -29.41 -8.93
CA LYS A 3 0.62 -28.89 -8.47
C LYS A 3 1.26 -28.22 -9.68
N SER A 4 0.99 -26.92 -9.86
CA SER A 4 1.93 -26.05 -10.57
C SER A 4 3.09 -25.82 -9.61
N THR A 5 4.12 -26.66 -9.70
CA THR A 5 5.44 -26.30 -9.20
C THR A 5 6.03 -25.34 -10.20
N ASP A 6 5.72 -24.06 -10.04
CA ASP A 6 6.48 -22.99 -10.67
C ASP A 6 7.84 -23.01 -9.98
N SER A 7 8.77 -23.79 -10.52
CA SER A 7 10.16 -23.83 -10.09
C SER A 7 10.70 -22.42 -10.27
N GLY A 8 10.88 -21.70 -9.15
CA GLY A 8 11.31 -20.30 -9.13
C GLY A 8 12.55 -20.12 -10.00
N ALA A 9 12.53 -19.10 -10.87
CA ALA A 9 13.73 -18.73 -11.60
C ALA A 9 14.81 -18.34 -10.59
N GLN A 10 15.84 -19.17 -10.46
CA GLN A 10 17.03 -18.89 -9.68
C GLN A 10 18.00 -18.02 -10.51
N GLY A 11 18.76 -17.16 -9.85
CA GLY A 11 19.90 -16.45 -10.45
C GLY A 11 19.73 -14.94 -10.63
N SER A 12 20.63 -14.36 -11.45
CA SER A 12 20.92 -12.91 -11.63
C SER A 12 19.77 -12.03 -12.14
N GLN A 13 18.56 -12.57 -12.30
CA GLN A 13 17.34 -11.84 -12.69
C GLN A 13 16.42 -11.50 -11.51
N SER A 14 16.74 -11.96 -10.31
CA SER A 14 15.95 -11.69 -9.11
C SER A 14 16.08 -10.23 -8.66
N GLN A 15 14.94 -9.52 -8.55
CA GLN A 15 14.88 -8.17 -8.00
C GLN A 15 15.16 -8.12 -6.48
N PHE A 16 15.36 -9.28 -5.84
CA PHE A 16 15.58 -9.43 -4.41
C PHE A 16 17.07 -9.51 -4.01
N GLN A 17 17.99 -9.51 -4.98
CA GLN A 17 19.42 -9.55 -4.68
C GLN A 17 19.94 -8.21 -4.16
N PRO A 18 20.84 -8.20 -3.16
CA PRO A 18 21.58 -7.00 -2.79
C PRO A 18 22.31 -6.41 -4.01
N GLY A 19 22.28 -5.09 -4.15
CA GLY A 19 22.84 -4.38 -5.30
C GLY A 19 21.87 -4.25 -6.49
N HIS A 20 20.67 -4.84 -6.43
CA HIS A 20 19.64 -4.59 -7.43
C HIS A 20 19.29 -3.10 -7.50
N ARG A 21 19.22 -2.57 -8.73
CA ARG A 21 18.87 -1.19 -9.05
C ARG A 21 17.72 -1.15 -10.03
N VAL A 22 16.85 -0.18 -9.84
CA VAL A 22 15.77 0.15 -10.77
C VAL A 22 16.25 1.23 -11.73
N PRO A 23 15.81 1.24 -13.00
CA PRO A 23 16.26 2.23 -13.95
C PRO A 23 15.67 3.61 -13.64
N VAL A 24 16.51 4.64 -13.77
CA VAL A 24 16.08 6.05 -13.69
C VAL A 24 15.14 6.36 -14.85
N GLN A 25 13.98 6.93 -14.53
CA GLN A 25 12.97 7.33 -15.51
C GLN A 25 12.04 8.39 -14.92
N HIS A 26 11.40 9.16 -15.80
CA HIS A 26 10.49 10.25 -15.42
C HIS A 26 9.16 10.06 -16.12
N HIS A 27 8.08 10.16 -15.35
CA HIS A 27 6.71 9.92 -15.80
C HIS A 27 5.80 11.07 -15.36
N GLU A 28 4.69 11.25 -16.07
CA GLU A 28 3.63 12.14 -15.64
C GLU A 28 2.93 11.60 -14.38
N LYS A 29 2.24 12.48 -13.66
CA LYS A 29 1.51 12.15 -12.42
C LYS A 29 0.00 12.02 -12.72
N PRO A 30 -0.72 11.02 -12.18
CA PRO A 30 -0.19 9.88 -11.44
C PRO A 30 0.63 8.95 -12.33
N GLY A 31 1.65 8.31 -11.75
CA GLY A 31 2.52 7.39 -12.49
C GLY A 31 1.82 6.07 -12.78
N LEU A 32 1.98 5.53 -13.98
CA LEU A 32 1.41 4.25 -14.38
C LEU A 32 2.43 3.10 -14.25
N GLN A 33 2.06 2.03 -13.55
CA GLN A 33 2.86 0.80 -13.46
C GLN A 33 3.03 0.13 -14.82
N SER A 34 2.02 0.22 -15.68
CA SER A 34 2.07 -0.28 -17.07
C SER A 34 3.17 0.38 -17.91
N GLU A 35 3.60 1.60 -17.56
CA GLU A 35 4.63 2.35 -18.29
C GLU A 35 6.06 2.13 -17.78
N LEU A 36 6.25 1.66 -16.54
CA LEU A 36 7.58 1.47 -15.95
C LEU A 36 8.53 0.65 -16.85
N ARG A 37 9.67 1.20 -17.22
CA ARG A 37 10.71 0.48 -17.97
C ARG A 37 11.52 -0.41 -17.04
N GLY A 38 12.09 -1.47 -17.60
CA GLY A 38 12.86 -2.47 -16.86
C GLY A 38 11.95 -3.47 -16.11
N PRO A 39 12.47 -4.15 -15.07
CA PRO A 39 11.68 -5.11 -14.34
C PRO A 39 10.55 -4.40 -13.58
N LYS A 40 9.32 -4.89 -13.80
CA LYS A 40 8.13 -4.35 -13.15
C LYS A 40 8.10 -4.72 -11.67
N PRO A 41 7.47 -3.90 -10.81
CA PRO A 41 7.27 -4.25 -9.40
C PRO A 41 6.57 -5.60 -9.25
N THR A 42 7.09 -6.47 -8.39
CA THR A 42 6.46 -7.77 -8.14
C THR A 42 5.32 -7.64 -7.14
N SER A 43 4.20 -8.31 -7.41
CA SER A 43 3.00 -8.21 -6.55
C SER A 43 2.69 -9.49 -5.78
N ALA A 44 3.38 -10.60 -6.05
CA ALA A 44 3.14 -11.89 -5.39
C ALA A 44 4.41 -12.73 -5.20
N GLN A 45 5.58 -12.26 -5.64
CA GLN A 45 6.84 -12.98 -5.48
C GLN A 45 7.49 -12.55 -4.16
N LEU A 46 8.05 -13.50 -3.40
CA LEU A 46 8.82 -13.27 -2.19
C LEU A 46 10.22 -13.85 -2.34
N PRO A 47 11.23 -13.26 -1.68
CA PRO A 47 12.59 -13.81 -1.70
C PRO A 47 12.65 -15.21 -1.09
N THR A 48 13.58 -16.01 -1.59
CA THR A 48 13.99 -17.30 -1.01
C THR A 48 15.41 -17.20 -0.43
N ASP A 49 15.81 -18.16 0.40
CA ASP A 49 17.10 -18.15 1.11
C ASP A 49 18.32 -18.13 0.17
N ASP A 50 18.15 -18.60 -1.07
CA ASP A 50 19.15 -18.61 -2.13
C ASP A 50 19.16 -17.32 -2.99
N ASN A 51 18.49 -16.26 -2.53
CA ASN A 51 18.28 -14.98 -3.24
C ASN A 51 17.49 -15.12 -4.57
N GLY A 52 16.80 -16.24 -4.78
CA GLY A 52 15.78 -16.40 -5.81
C GLY A 52 14.45 -15.76 -5.41
N TYR A 53 13.37 -16.30 -5.98
CA TYR A 53 12.02 -15.97 -5.53
C TYR A 53 11.07 -17.17 -5.61
N GLN A 54 10.03 -17.12 -4.80
CA GLN A 54 8.88 -18.02 -4.88
C GLN A 54 7.58 -17.20 -4.88
N ILE A 55 6.51 -17.78 -5.40
CA ILE A 55 5.17 -17.19 -5.25
C ILE A 55 4.72 -17.30 -3.79
N TYR A 56 4.08 -16.24 -3.29
CA TYR A 56 3.44 -16.18 -1.98
C TYR A 56 2.55 -17.41 -1.75
N LYS A 57 2.65 -18.03 -0.58
CA LYS A 57 1.86 -19.21 -0.23
C LYS A 57 0.74 -18.80 0.71
N ALA A 58 -0.46 -18.67 0.17
CA ALA A 58 -1.64 -18.37 0.97
C ALA A 58 -2.05 -19.54 1.87
N ALA A 59 -2.66 -19.21 3.01
CA ALA A 59 -3.14 -20.18 3.99
C ALA A 59 -4.65 -20.03 4.28
N GLY A 60 -5.37 -19.27 3.46
CA GLY A 60 -6.81 -18.99 3.64
C GLY A 60 -7.09 -18.05 4.82
N LYS A 61 -6.17 -17.14 5.13
CA LYS A 61 -6.21 -16.26 6.31
C LYS A 61 -7.36 -15.25 6.28
N LEU A 62 -7.90 -14.97 5.09
CA LEU A 62 -8.90 -13.94 4.87
C LEU A 62 -10.15 -14.49 4.17
N VAL A 63 -10.40 -15.80 4.25
CA VAL A 63 -11.58 -16.45 3.63
C VAL A 63 -12.86 -15.75 4.08
N GLY A 64 -13.62 -15.27 3.09
CA GLY A 64 -14.90 -14.59 3.30
C GLY A 64 -14.80 -13.16 3.84
N LYS A 65 -13.60 -12.60 3.96
CA LYS A 65 -13.41 -11.20 4.36
C LYS A 65 -13.68 -10.26 3.19
N ARG A 66 -14.24 -9.09 3.51
CA ARG A 66 -14.56 -8.01 2.57
C ARG A 66 -13.63 -6.83 2.80
N ALA A 67 -12.84 -6.48 1.80
CA ALA A 67 -11.80 -5.48 1.89
C ALA A 67 -12.12 -4.23 1.05
N VAL A 68 -11.87 -3.05 1.60
CA VAL A 68 -11.77 -1.80 0.83
C VAL A 68 -10.30 -1.38 0.81
N ILE A 69 -9.70 -1.26 -0.37
CA ILE A 69 -8.28 -0.92 -0.54
C ILE A 69 -8.16 0.31 -1.44
N THR A 70 -7.64 1.40 -0.89
CA THR A 70 -7.45 2.64 -1.64
C THR A 70 -6.08 2.70 -2.31
N GLY A 71 -6.01 3.23 -3.54
CA GLY A 71 -4.81 3.14 -4.39
C GLY A 71 -4.44 1.68 -4.67
N GLY A 72 -5.44 0.85 -4.97
CA GLY A 72 -5.30 -0.60 -5.14
C GLY A 72 -4.94 -1.02 -6.57
N ASP A 73 -4.86 -0.07 -7.49
CA ASP A 73 -4.57 -0.25 -8.92
C ASP A 73 -3.11 -0.63 -9.19
N SER A 74 -2.16 -0.17 -8.37
CA SER A 74 -0.72 -0.30 -8.63
C SER A 74 0.11 -0.40 -7.33
N GLY A 75 1.41 -0.64 -7.48
CA GLY A 75 2.38 -0.64 -6.40
C GLY A 75 2.00 -1.54 -5.23
N ILE A 76 2.11 -1.00 -4.00
CA ILE A 76 1.78 -1.70 -2.75
C ILE A 76 0.30 -2.10 -2.73
N GLY A 77 -0.61 -1.23 -3.16
CA GLY A 77 -2.04 -1.52 -3.13
C GLY A 77 -2.43 -2.68 -4.06
N ARG A 78 -1.85 -2.75 -5.26
CA ARG A 78 -2.00 -3.92 -6.16
C ARG A 78 -1.52 -5.20 -5.50
N ALA A 79 -0.36 -5.17 -4.85
CA ALA A 79 0.15 -6.33 -4.12
C ALA A 79 -0.77 -6.73 -2.97
N VAL A 80 -1.29 -5.77 -2.20
CA VAL A 80 -2.28 -6.04 -1.15
C VAL A 80 -3.54 -6.68 -1.73
N ALA A 81 -4.11 -6.14 -2.81
CA ALA A 81 -5.30 -6.69 -3.45
C ALA A 81 -5.09 -8.13 -3.93
N ILE A 82 -3.94 -8.42 -4.54
CA ILE A 82 -3.59 -9.76 -5.03
C ILE A 82 -3.38 -10.73 -3.87
N LEU A 83 -2.61 -10.36 -2.84
CA LEU A 83 -2.39 -11.24 -1.69
C LEU A 83 -3.67 -11.47 -0.89
N PHE A 84 -4.53 -10.46 -0.77
CA PHE A 84 -5.85 -10.60 -0.13
C PHE A 84 -6.74 -11.57 -0.92
N ALA A 85 -6.72 -11.51 -2.24
CA ALA A 85 -7.39 -12.49 -3.09
C ALA A 85 -6.81 -13.90 -2.91
N MET A 86 -5.48 -14.06 -2.90
CA MET A 86 -4.85 -15.37 -2.63
C MET A 86 -5.29 -15.94 -1.27
N GLU A 87 -5.51 -15.09 -0.27
CA GLU A 87 -5.99 -15.48 1.07
C GLU A 87 -7.52 -15.63 1.19
N GLY A 88 -8.27 -15.41 0.10
CA GLY A 88 -9.71 -15.66 0.01
C GLY A 88 -10.63 -14.47 0.31
N ALA A 89 -10.10 -13.24 0.29
CA ALA A 89 -10.90 -12.03 0.46
C ALA A 89 -11.50 -11.53 -0.87
N THR A 90 -12.70 -10.94 -0.79
CA THR A 90 -13.28 -10.14 -1.87
C THR A 90 -12.99 -8.66 -1.62
N SER A 91 -12.56 -7.93 -2.64
CA SER A 91 -12.10 -6.53 -2.47
C SER A 91 -12.87 -5.53 -3.34
N LEU A 92 -13.03 -4.30 -2.85
CA LEU A 92 -13.26 -3.10 -3.64
C LEU A 92 -11.96 -2.29 -3.63
N ILE A 93 -11.45 -1.92 -4.81
CA ILE A 93 -10.31 -1.02 -4.94
C ILE A 93 -10.71 0.35 -5.49
N THR A 94 -10.06 1.39 -4.99
CA THR A 94 -10.21 2.75 -5.50
C THR A 94 -8.90 3.25 -6.09
N TYR A 95 -8.98 4.14 -7.07
CA TYR A 95 -7.86 4.68 -7.84
C TYR A 95 -8.33 5.93 -8.60
N LEU A 96 -7.42 6.72 -9.17
CA LEU A 96 -7.79 7.86 -10.01
C LEU A 96 -8.21 7.41 -11.43
N PRO A 97 -9.15 8.09 -12.10
CA PRO A 97 -9.58 7.69 -13.45
C PRO A 97 -8.46 7.48 -14.48
N GLU A 98 -7.38 8.25 -14.37
CA GLU A 98 -6.19 8.16 -15.21
C GLU A 98 -5.46 6.80 -15.07
N GLU A 99 -5.62 6.12 -13.93
CA GLU A 99 -4.98 4.85 -13.58
C GLU A 99 -5.82 3.62 -13.98
N GLU A 100 -6.90 3.80 -14.74
CA GLU A 100 -7.84 2.73 -15.12
C GLU A 100 -7.13 1.51 -15.73
N SER A 101 -6.14 1.72 -16.60
CA SER A 101 -5.40 0.62 -17.23
C SER A 101 -4.71 -0.29 -16.21
N ASP A 102 -4.18 0.28 -15.12
CA ASP A 102 -3.53 -0.44 -14.04
C ASP A 102 -4.54 -1.11 -13.09
N ALA A 103 -5.69 -0.47 -12.84
CA ALA A 103 -6.77 -1.09 -12.08
C ALA A 103 -7.32 -2.34 -12.80
N GLN A 104 -7.42 -2.28 -14.12
CA GLN A 104 -7.84 -3.41 -14.96
C GLN A 104 -6.86 -4.58 -14.91
N GLU A 105 -5.55 -4.30 -14.90
CA GLU A 105 -4.54 -5.35 -14.73
C GLU A 105 -4.61 -5.99 -13.34
N THR A 106 -4.86 -5.19 -12.28
CA THR A 106 -5.10 -5.74 -10.94
C THR A 106 -6.33 -6.64 -10.93
N ARG A 107 -7.43 -6.21 -11.57
CA ARG A 107 -8.64 -7.03 -11.69
C ARG A 107 -8.36 -8.36 -12.36
N ARG A 108 -7.72 -8.32 -13.54
CA ARG A 108 -7.37 -9.53 -14.31
C ARG A 108 -6.60 -10.53 -13.45
N ARG A 109 -5.56 -10.07 -12.72
CA ARG A 109 -4.73 -10.93 -11.87
C ARG A 109 -5.48 -11.52 -10.67
N VAL A 110 -6.44 -10.79 -10.10
CA VAL A 110 -7.29 -11.29 -9.02
C VAL A 110 -8.31 -12.31 -9.54
N GLU A 111 -8.89 -12.06 -10.71
CA GLU A 111 -9.84 -12.98 -11.35
C GLU A 111 -9.17 -14.29 -11.80
N GLU A 112 -7.90 -14.25 -12.22
CA GLU A 112 -7.08 -15.45 -12.49
C GLU A 112 -6.90 -16.35 -11.26
N LEU A 113 -7.01 -15.80 -10.05
CA LEU A 113 -7.00 -16.54 -8.78
C LEU A 113 -8.39 -17.07 -8.40
N GLY A 114 -9.41 -16.83 -9.23
CA GLY A 114 -10.80 -17.22 -8.98
C GLY A 114 -11.53 -16.35 -7.94
N GLN A 115 -10.98 -15.19 -7.58
CA GLN A 115 -11.60 -14.25 -6.65
C GLN A 115 -12.27 -13.09 -7.37
N LYS A 116 -13.16 -12.40 -6.65
CA LYS A 116 -13.86 -11.21 -7.14
C LYS A 116 -13.19 -9.94 -6.63
N ILE A 117 -13.18 -8.93 -7.50
CA ILE A 117 -12.73 -7.59 -7.16
C ILE A 117 -13.59 -6.56 -7.89
N HIS A 118 -13.93 -5.50 -7.18
CA HIS A 118 -14.70 -4.37 -7.69
C HIS A 118 -13.78 -3.17 -7.86
N LEU A 119 -14.04 -2.38 -8.89
CA LEU A 119 -13.24 -1.22 -9.26
C LEU A 119 -14.09 0.05 -9.09
N LEU A 120 -13.50 1.09 -8.50
CA LEU A 120 -14.13 2.41 -8.41
C LEU A 120 -13.09 3.51 -8.65
N ALA A 121 -13.08 4.03 -9.88
CA ALA A 121 -12.34 5.24 -10.22
C ALA A 121 -12.95 6.46 -9.51
N VAL A 122 -12.18 7.11 -8.63
CA VAL A 122 -12.66 8.22 -7.80
C VAL A 122 -11.51 9.02 -7.19
N ASP A 123 -11.67 10.34 -7.10
CA ASP A 123 -10.76 11.21 -6.36
C ASP A 123 -11.18 11.33 -4.89
N LEU A 124 -10.35 10.79 -4.00
CA LEU A 124 -10.63 10.74 -2.57
C LEU A 124 -10.50 12.08 -1.84
N ARG A 125 -9.95 13.12 -2.49
CA ARG A 125 -9.85 14.48 -1.90
C ARG A 125 -11.21 15.09 -1.58
N ASP A 126 -12.27 14.71 -2.32
CA ASP A 126 -13.64 15.10 -1.98
C ASP A 126 -14.24 14.14 -0.93
N LYS A 127 -14.70 14.69 0.20
CA LYS A 127 -15.39 13.92 1.24
C LYS A 127 -16.61 13.15 0.73
N LYS A 128 -17.33 13.67 -0.28
CA LYS A 128 -18.50 12.98 -0.88
C LYS A 128 -18.07 11.70 -1.59
N ASN A 129 -16.90 11.73 -2.21
CA ASN A 129 -16.31 10.57 -2.85
C ASN A 129 -15.89 9.52 -1.82
N CYS A 130 -15.35 9.92 -0.67
CA CYS A 130 -15.08 9.00 0.44
C CYS A 130 -16.35 8.29 0.95
N GLN A 131 -17.48 9.01 1.06
CA GLN A 131 -18.77 8.39 1.40
C GLN A 131 -19.21 7.40 0.32
N LYS A 132 -19.13 7.80 -0.96
CA LYS A 132 -19.47 6.95 -2.11
C LYS A 132 -18.69 5.63 -2.12
N VAL A 133 -17.41 5.64 -1.71
CA VAL A 133 -16.59 4.42 -1.59
C VAL A 133 -17.21 3.44 -0.58
N VAL A 134 -17.60 3.93 0.60
CA VAL A 134 -18.24 3.11 1.63
C VAL A 134 -19.57 2.57 1.11
N ASP A 135 -20.42 3.43 0.54
CA ASP A 135 -21.73 3.03 0.01
C ASP A 135 -21.58 1.96 -1.08
N THR A 136 -20.60 2.14 -1.97
CA THR A 136 -20.28 1.17 -3.03
C THR A 136 -19.81 -0.16 -2.44
N ALA A 137 -18.99 -0.15 -1.39
CA ALA A 137 -18.55 -1.38 -0.72
C ALA A 137 -19.74 -2.13 -0.09
N LEU A 138 -20.64 -1.42 0.57
CA LEU A 138 -21.86 -2.01 1.12
C LEU A 138 -22.74 -2.63 0.03
N GLN A 139 -22.86 -1.98 -1.13
CA GLN A 139 -23.67 -2.45 -2.24
C GLN A 139 -23.04 -3.64 -2.98
N THR A 140 -21.73 -3.61 -3.23
CA THR A 140 -21.04 -4.53 -4.15
C THR A 140 -20.47 -5.75 -3.44
N ILE A 141 -19.85 -5.55 -2.27
CA ILE A 141 -19.22 -6.62 -1.49
C ILE A 141 -19.98 -6.93 -0.19
N GLY A 142 -21.05 -6.20 0.11
CA GLY A 142 -21.99 -6.52 1.19
C GLY A 142 -21.54 -6.09 2.59
N GLY A 143 -20.44 -5.34 2.72
CA GLY A 143 -19.91 -4.87 4.00
C GLY A 143 -18.40 -4.61 3.99
N ILE A 144 -17.84 -4.25 5.14
CA ILE A 144 -16.41 -3.92 5.29
C ILE A 144 -15.87 -4.64 6.53
N ASP A 145 -15.00 -5.62 6.35
CA ASP A 145 -14.26 -6.28 7.43
C ASP A 145 -12.85 -5.72 7.58
N THR A 146 -12.27 -5.22 6.48
CA THR A 146 -10.96 -4.57 6.49
C THR A 146 -10.95 -3.32 5.62
N LEU A 147 -10.48 -2.22 6.17
CA LEU A 147 -10.22 -0.96 5.46
C LEU A 147 -8.71 -0.75 5.36
N VAL A 148 -8.20 -0.65 4.14
CA VAL A 148 -6.80 -0.36 3.83
C VAL A 148 -6.69 1.03 3.21
N ASN A 149 -6.23 1.98 4.02
CA ASN A 149 -5.91 3.33 3.55
C ASN A 149 -4.46 3.35 3.05
N ASN A 150 -4.28 3.17 1.74
CA ASN A 150 -2.95 3.05 1.13
C ASN A 150 -2.60 4.16 0.13
N HIS A 151 -3.61 4.82 -0.46
CA HIS A 151 -3.41 5.95 -1.37
C HIS A 151 -2.45 7.01 -0.80
N GLY A 152 -1.73 7.69 -1.69
CA GLY A 152 -0.83 8.76 -1.30
C GLY A 152 -0.29 9.54 -2.50
N TYR A 153 0.03 10.80 -2.25
CA TYR A 153 0.70 11.71 -3.16
C TYR A 153 1.98 12.22 -2.49
N GLN A 154 3.02 12.41 -3.30
CA GLN A 154 4.24 13.08 -2.87
C GLN A 154 4.79 13.90 -4.04
N ASN A 155 5.56 14.94 -3.74
CA ASN A 155 6.34 15.65 -4.74
C ASN A 155 7.56 16.27 -4.08
N MET A 156 8.76 16.01 -4.62
CA MET A 156 10.01 16.48 -4.01
C MET A 156 10.15 18.00 -4.12
N VAL A 157 10.52 18.63 -3.00
CA VAL A 157 10.89 20.04 -2.92
C VAL A 157 12.00 20.18 -1.88
N GLU A 158 13.15 20.73 -2.29
CA GLU A 158 14.37 20.77 -1.46
C GLU A 158 14.27 21.72 -0.26
N ASN A 159 13.59 22.88 -0.42
CA ASN A 159 13.46 23.88 0.62
C ASN A 159 12.00 24.26 0.85
N ILE A 160 11.63 24.48 2.10
CA ILE A 160 10.27 24.92 2.47
C ILE A 160 9.85 26.25 1.81
N GLN A 161 10.80 27.13 1.50
CA GLN A 161 10.51 28.41 0.84
C GLN A 161 10.02 28.24 -0.60
N ASP A 162 10.37 27.12 -1.23
CA ASP A 162 9.96 26.78 -2.60
C ASP A 162 8.71 25.88 -2.62
N LEU A 163 8.22 25.49 -1.45
CA LEU A 163 7.06 24.62 -1.32
C LEU A 163 5.79 25.43 -1.52
N ASP A 164 5.17 25.24 -2.68
CA ASP A 164 3.94 25.92 -3.06
C ASP A 164 2.76 25.55 -2.14
N ASP A 165 1.95 26.54 -1.79
CA ASP A 165 0.77 26.40 -0.92
C ASP A 165 -0.22 25.36 -1.45
N ASP A 166 -0.39 25.25 -2.78
CA ASP A 166 -1.30 24.30 -3.40
C ASP A 166 -0.72 22.89 -3.40
N GLN A 167 0.61 22.73 -3.48
CA GLN A 167 1.23 21.44 -3.21
C GLN A 167 0.99 21.03 -1.76
N TRP A 168 1.25 21.91 -0.79
CA TRP A 168 1.01 21.63 0.62
C TRP A 168 -0.42 21.16 0.88
N LYS A 169 -1.42 21.92 0.40
CA LYS A 169 -2.84 21.56 0.52
C LYS A 169 -3.14 20.22 -0.16
N ARG A 170 -2.71 20.03 -1.41
CA ARG A 170 -2.92 18.79 -2.16
C ARG A 170 -2.38 17.58 -1.41
N THR A 171 -1.18 17.67 -0.85
CA THR A 171 -0.55 16.59 -0.10
C THR A 171 -1.38 16.21 1.13
N PHE A 172 -1.92 17.17 1.89
CA PHE A 172 -2.80 16.89 3.02
C PHE A 172 -4.20 16.38 2.61
N ASP A 173 -4.79 17.00 1.59
CA ASP A 173 -6.09 16.62 1.02
C ASP A 173 -6.08 15.21 0.45
N THR A 174 -4.94 14.73 -0.05
CA THR A 174 -4.77 13.34 -0.48
C THR A 174 -4.37 12.42 0.67
N ASN A 175 -3.41 12.79 1.53
CA ASN A 175 -2.74 11.80 2.37
C ASN A 175 -3.35 11.59 3.75
N ILE A 176 -4.17 12.50 4.28
CA ILE A 176 -4.71 12.36 5.64
C ILE A 176 -6.21 12.67 5.76
N HIS A 177 -6.73 13.66 5.01
CA HIS A 177 -8.16 13.93 5.02
C HIS A 177 -9.00 12.71 4.63
N PRO A 178 -8.68 11.93 3.59
CA PRO A 178 -9.49 10.77 3.23
C PRO A 178 -9.36 9.63 4.23
N PHE A 179 -8.21 9.47 4.91
CA PHE A 179 -8.05 8.49 5.98
C PHE A 179 -9.05 8.74 7.12
N PHE A 180 -9.26 10.02 7.47
CA PHE A 180 -10.30 10.43 8.41
C PHE A 180 -11.70 10.14 7.87
N TYR A 181 -12.04 10.61 6.66
CA TYR A 181 -13.39 10.47 6.11
C TYR A 181 -13.78 9.00 5.92
N LEU A 182 -12.92 8.19 5.28
CA LEU A 182 -13.15 6.76 5.06
C LEU A 182 -13.32 6.02 6.39
N SER A 183 -12.46 6.27 7.37
CA SER A 183 -12.59 5.63 8.69
C SER A 183 -13.91 6.03 9.37
N LYS A 184 -14.24 7.33 9.36
CA LYS A 184 -15.48 7.86 9.94
C LYS A 184 -16.72 7.21 9.32
N TYR A 185 -16.75 7.05 8.00
CA TYR A 185 -17.89 6.50 7.28
C TYR A 185 -17.94 4.97 7.31
N ALA A 186 -16.80 4.28 7.36
CA ALA A 186 -16.75 2.82 7.40
C ALA A 186 -17.09 2.25 8.78
N LEU A 187 -16.63 2.89 9.87
CA LEU A 187 -16.75 2.37 11.23
C LEU A 187 -18.19 1.97 11.66
N PRO A 188 -19.26 2.71 11.32
CA PRO A 188 -20.64 2.29 11.59
C PRO A 188 -21.03 0.93 11.01
N HIS A 189 -20.31 0.46 9.99
CA HIS A 189 -20.57 -0.80 9.29
C HIS A 189 -19.56 -1.91 9.62
N MET A 190 -18.52 -1.58 10.40
CA MET A 190 -17.51 -2.52 10.85
C MET A 190 -17.93 -3.18 12.17
N LYS A 191 -17.60 -4.46 12.33
CA LYS A 191 -17.98 -5.27 13.50
C LYS A 191 -16.76 -5.69 14.32
N ASN A 192 -16.99 -6.27 15.49
CA ASN A 192 -15.93 -6.96 16.25
C ASN A 192 -15.15 -7.92 15.33
N GLY A 193 -13.82 -7.87 15.40
CA GLY A 193 -12.91 -8.62 14.53
C GLY A 193 -12.58 -7.94 13.20
N SER A 194 -13.06 -6.71 12.95
CA SER A 194 -12.68 -5.92 11.79
C SER A 194 -11.35 -5.18 12.01
N THR A 195 -10.72 -4.74 10.92
CA THR A 195 -9.41 -4.10 10.96
C THR A 195 -9.33 -2.85 10.09
N ILE A 196 -8.56 -1.85 10.53
CA ILE A 196 -8.13 -0.73 9.70
C ILE A 196 -6.61 -0.75 9.65
N THR A 197 -6.05 -0.74 8.44
CA THR A 197 -4.60 -0.66 8.24
C THR A 197 -4.26 0.57 7.40
N ASN A 198 -3.47 1.47 7.97
CA ASN A 198 -3.05 2.70 7.33
C ASN A 198 -1.62 2.58 6.77
N CYS A 199 -1.39 2.95 5.52
CA CYS A 199 -0.05 2.99 4.91
C CYS A 199 0.62 4.34 5.21
N ALA A 200 1.50 4.36 6.20
CA ALA A 200 2.33 5.50 6.55
C ALA A 200 3.60 5.52 5.68
N SER A 201 4.77 5.71 6.28
CA SER A 201 6.07 5.68 5.62
C SER A 201 7.18 5.65 6.67
N VAL A 202 8.35 5.11 6.32
CA VAL A 202 9.59 5.32 7.09
C VAL A 202 9.89 6.81 7.28
N ASN A 203 9.49 7.68 6.34
CA ASN A 203 9.75 9.12 6.39
C ASN A 203 9.20 9.78 7.66
N ALA A 204 8.09 9.29 8.22
CA ALA A 204 7.52 9.79 9.46
C ALA A 204 8.47 9.65 10.67
N TYR A 205 9.47 8.77 10.56
CA TYR A 205 10.41 8.44 11.64
C TYR A 205 11.81 8.98 11.35
N ILE A 206 12.24 9.00 10.09
CA ILE A 206 13.59 9.45 9.69
C ILE A 206 13.65 10.92 9.30
N GLY A 207 12.52 11.58 9.06
CA GLY A 207 12.48 13.01 8.74
C GLY A 207 13.15 13.35 7.41
N ARG A 208 12.67 12.78 6.30
CA ARG A 208 13.26 13.01 4.98
C ARG A 208 13.06 14.49 4.54
N PRO A 209 14.13 15.28 4.33
CA PRO A 209 14.05 16.75 4.26
C PRO A 209 13.43 17.29 2.97
N ASP A 210 13.67 16.63 1.83
CA ASP A 210 13.19 16.96 0.48
C ASP A 210 11.72 16.57 0.23
N LEU A 211 11.01 16.10 1.26
CA LEU A 211 9.62 15.63 1.23
C LEU A 211 8.87 16.12 2.48
N LEU A 212 9.01 17.40 2.84
CA LEU A 212 8.51 17.94 4.11
C LEU A 212 6.99 17.79 4.32
N ASP A 213 6.16 18.18 3.34
CA ASP A 213 4.71 18.05 3.37
C ASP A 213 4.28 16.57 3.45
N TYR A 214 4.86 15.71 2.61
CA TYR A 214 4.62 14.28 2.63
C TYR A 214 4.99 13.67 3.99
N THR A 215 6.20 13.94 4.49
CA THR A 215 6.68 13.47 5.79
C THR A 215 5.74 13.90 6.92
N SER A 216 5.27 15.15 6.88
CA SER A 216 4.29 15.67 7.84
C SER A 216 2.97 14.89 7.81
N THR A 217 2.43 14.61 6.61
CA THR A 217 1.21 13.79 6.49
C THR A 217 1.41 12.36 6.95
N LYS A 218 2.58 11.75 6.72
CA LYS A 218 2.87 10.40 7.20
C LYS A 218 3.01 10.36 8.73
N GLY A 219 3.56 11.41 9.36
CA GLY A 219 3.51 11.59 10.81
C GLY A 219 2.08 11.72 11.34
N ALA A 220 1.22 12.48 10.66
CA ALA A 220 -0.20 12.58 10.99
C ALA A 220 -0.92 11.22 10.91
N ILE A 221 -0.61 10.38 9.91
CA ILE A 221 -1.16 9.03 9.79
C ILE A 221 -0.75 8.13 10.98
N VAL A 222 0.51 8.22 11.43
CA VAL A 222 0.99 7.46 12.61
C VAL A 222 0.24 7.88 13.87
N ALA A 223 0.11 9.19 14.11
CA ALA A 223 -0.65 9.70 15.25
C ALA A 223 -2.15 9.35 15.16
N PHE A 224 -2.75 9.47 13.98
CA PHE A 224 -4.14 9.10 13.71
C PHE A 224 -4.40 7.61 13.99
N THR A 225 -3.51 6.73 13.54
CA THR A 225 -3.57 5.28 13.82
C THR A 225 -3.64 4.99 15.31
N ARG A 226 -2.74 5.60 16.10
CA ARG A 226 -2.70 5.42 17.56
C ARG A 226 -3.98 5.93 18.23
N GLY A 227 -4.40 7.15 17.88
CA GLY A 227 -5.61 7.76 18.41
C GLY A 227 -6.87 6.96 18.10
N LEU A 228 -7.03 6.53 16.84
CA LEU A 228 -8.20 5.76 16.40
C LEU A 228 -8.21 4.35 17.02
N SER A 229 -7.05 3.70 17.14
CA SER A 229 -6.92 2.42 17.85
C SER A 229 -7.46 2.52 19.28
N ASN A 230 -7.04 3.54 20.03
CA ASN A 230 -7.47 3.74 21.42
C ASN A 230 -8.99 3.94 21.54
N GLN A 231 -9.62 4.56 20.53
CA GLN A 231 -11.07 4.72 20.49
C GLN A 231 -11.81 3.41 20.17
N GLN A 232 -11.27 2.60 19.26
CA GLN A 232 -11.98 1.50 18.63
C GLN A 232 -11.67 0.12 19.21
N VAL A 233 -10.61 -0.02 20.01
CA VAL A 233 -10.24 -1.30 20.64
C VAL A 233 -11.38 -1.89 21.49
N LYS A 234 -12.14 -1.04 22.20
CA LYS A 234 -13.32 -1.47 22.99
C LYS A 234 -14.48 -2.02 22.14
N ASN A 235 -14.51 -1.68 20.85
CA ASN A 235 -15.48 -2.19 19.88
C ASN A 235 -14.97 -3.48 19.20
N GLY A 236 -13.78 -3.97 19.59
CA GLY A 236 -13.14 -5.13 18.98
C GLY A 236 -12.60 -4.86 17.57
N ILE A 237 -12.33 -3.60 17.22
CA ILE A 237 -11.75 -3.21 15.94
C ILE A 237 -10.29 -2.80 16.16
N ARG A 238 -9.38 -3.42 15.41
CA ARG A 238 -7.94 -3.15 15.50
C ARG A 238 -7.55 -2.11 14.45
N VAL A 239 -6.72 -1.15 14.83
CA VAL A 239 -6.23 -0.11 13.92
C VAL A 239 -4.71 -0.07 13.99
N ASN A 240 -4.02 -0.34 12.89
CA ASN A 240 -2.56 -0.39 12.83
C ASN A 240 -2.04 0.36 11.60
N CYS A 241 -0.73 0.56 11.51
CA CYS A 241 -0.12 1.10 10.32
C CYS A 241 1.09 0.28 9.84
N VAL A 242 1.32 0.33 8.54
CA VAL A 242 2.54 -0.18 7.89
C VAL A 242 3.35 1.02 7.45
N CYS A 243 4.65 1.01 7.71
CA CYS A 243 5.59 2.10 7.45
C CYS A 243 6.68 1.61 6.47
N PRO A 244 6.39 1.56 5.16
CA PRO A 244 7.34 1.03 4.19
C PRO A 244 8.59 1.89 4.05
N GLY A 245 9.69 1.26 3.65
CA GLY A 245 10.92 1.95 3.21
C GLY A 245 10.87 2.37 1.74
N PRO A 246 12.01 2.38 1.02
CA PRO A 246 12.03 2.61 -0.42
C PRO A 246 11.50 1.38 -1.17
N ILE A 247 10.28 1.49 -1.71
CA ILE A 247 9.59 0.41 -2.43
C ILE A 247 9.42 0.77 -3.91
N TRP A 248 9.83 -0.13 -4.81
CA TRP A 248 9.69 0.10 -6.25
C TRP A 248 8.22 0.16 -6.66
N THR A 249 7.74 1.36 -7.01
CA THR A 249 6.34 1.65 -7.37
C THR A 249 6.30 2.78 -8.40
N PRO A 250 5.16 2.99 -9.10
CA PRO A 250 5.02 4.08 -10.07
C PRO A 250 5.18 5.49 -9.47
N LEU A 251 4.96 5.62 -8.16
CA LEU A 251 5.13 6.87 -7.44
C LEU A 251 6.57 7.38 -7.54
N ILE A 252 7.57 6.50 -7.62
CA ILE A 252 8.99 6.87 -7.63
C ILE A 252 9.36 7.69 -8.86
N PRO A 253 9.23 7.19 -10.10
CA PRO A 253 9.61 7.95 -11.28
C PRO A 253 8.67 9.12 -11.60
N ALA A 254 7.45 9.13 -11.05
CA ALA A 254 6.53 10.26 -11.21
C ALA A 254 6.87 11.44 -10.29
N THR A 255 7.68 11.25 -9.24
CA THR A 255 7.82 12.26 -8.16
C THR A 255 9.24 12.53 -7.70
N MET A 256 10.20 11.66 -8.03
CA MET A 256 11.60 11.81 -7.62
C MET A 256 12.49 12.31 -8.77
N ASN A 257 13.42 13.21 -8.44
CA ASN A 257 14.46 13.64 -9.37
C ASN A 257 15.48 12.51 -9.65
N THR A 258 16.35 12.70 -10.65
CA THR A 258 17.34 11.70 -11.06
C THR A 258 18.26 11.27 -9.90
N SER A 259 18.77 12.23 -9.11
CA SER A 259 19.70 11.93 -8.02
C SER A 259 19.06 11.07 -6.92
N ALA A 260 17.81 11.38 -6.55
CA ALA A 260 17.06 10.59 -5.58
C ALA A 260 16.76 9.17 -6.09
N GLN A 261 16.50 8.99 -7.39
CA GLN A 261 16.31 7.67 -7.99
C GLN A 261 17.60 6.83 -7.99
N GLU A 262 18.76 7.45 -8.25
CA GLU A 262 20.06 6.76 -8.20
C GLU A 262 20.42 6.26 -6.79
N GLN A 263 19.96 6.98 -5.76
CA GLN A 263 20.15 6.65 -4.34
C GLN A 263 19.04 5.75 -3.77
N PHE A 264 18.03 5.39 -4.56
CA PHE A 264 16.84 4.68 -4.10
C PHE A 264 17.13 3.29 -3.50
N SER A 265 18.24 2.65 -3.88
CA SER A 265 18.72 1.38 -3.32
C SER A 265 19.48 1.53 -1.99
N GLY A 266 19.49 2.72 -1.35
CA GLY A 266 20.32 3.05 -0.20
C GLY A 266 19.90 2.47 1.17
N SER A 267 18.95 1.53 1.21
CA SER A 267 18.60 0.84 2.46
C SER A 267 19.76 -0.09 2.91
N PRO A 268 19.86 -0.46 4.20
CA PRO A 268 20.86 -1.43 4.67
C PRO A 268 20.86 -2.78 3.96
N MET A 269 19.70 -3.24 3.45
CA MET A 269 19.60 -4.44 2.60
C MET A 269 20.16 -4.24 1.17
N GLY A 270 20.60 -3.03 0.81
CA GLY A 270 21.31 -2.73 -0.43
C GLY A 270 20.45 -2.79 -1.70
N ARG A 271 19.12 -2.74 -1.56
CA ARG A 271 18.14 -2.76 -2.66
C ARG A 271 16.83 -2.07 -2.25
N PRO A 272 16.00 -1.65 -3.22
CA PRO A 272 14.61 -1.31 -2.93
C PRO A 272 13.83 -2.57 -2.56
N GLY A 273 12.83 -2.39 -1.70
CA GLY A 273 11.82 -3.42 -1.45
C GLY A 273 10.86 -3.56 -2.63
N GLN A 274 10.24 -4.72 -2.77
CA GLN A 274 9.17 -4.96 -3.73
C GLN A 274 7.79 -4.82 -3.04
N PRO A 275 6.74 -4.42 -3.76
CA PRO A 275 5.39 -4.29 -3.20
C PRO A 275 4.87 -5.53 -2.46
N SER A 276 5.15 -6.72 -3.00
CA SER A 276 4.78 -8.01 -2.38
C SER A 276 5.34 -8.19 -0.97
N GLU A 277 6.58 -7.78 -0.72
CA GLU A 277 7.24 -7.91 0.58
C GLU A 277 6.50 -7.08 1.65
N VAL A 278 6.01 -5.90 1.26
CA VAL A 278 5.20 -5.04 2.14
C VAL A 278 3.79 -5.59 2.32
N ALA A 279 3.17 -6.10 1.26
CA ALA A 279 1.80 -6.61 1.29
C ALA A 279 1.61 -7.77 2.29
N THR A 280 2.65 -8.54 2.60
CA THR A 280 2.61 -9.56 3.67
C THR A 280 2.26 -8.98 5.05
N SER A 281 2.71 -7.74 5.35
CA SER A 281 2.38 -7.04 6.59
C SER A 281 0.89 -6.70 6.65
N PHE A 282 0.28 -6.34 5.51
CA PHE A 282 -1.16 -6.08 5.43
C PHE A 282 -1.98 -7.36 5.62
N VAL A 283 -1.54 -8.49 5.07
CA VAL A 283 -2.22 -9.79 5.31
C VAL A 283 -2.19 -10.12 6.80
N PHE A 284 -1.03 -10.03 7.43
CA PHE A 284 -0.88 -10.29 8.86
C PHE A 284 -1.76 -9.36 9.72
N LEU A 285 -1.77 -8.06 9.42
CA LEU A 285 -2.58 -7.08 10.17
C LEU A 285 -4.09 -7.26 9.95
N ALA A 286 -4.51 -7.70 8.77
CA ALA A 286 -5.91 -7.96 8.45
C ALA A 286 -6.43 -9.30 9.02
N SER A 287 -5.55 -10.29 9.24
CA SER A 287 -5.91 -11.62 9.74
C SER A 287 -6.01 -11.70 11.27
N GLN A 288 -6.42 -12.87 11.78
CA GLN A 288 -6.43 -13.15 13.22
C GLN A 288 -5.04 -13.41 13.80
N ASP A 289 -4.00 -13.54 12.95
CA ASP A 289 -2.62 -13.73 13.41
C ASP A 289 -2.13 -12.53 14.23
N SER A 290 -2.74 -11.36 14.04
CA SER A 290 -2.44 -10.12 14.76
C SER A 290 -3.52 -9.75 15.81
N SER A 291 -4.25 -10.74 16.34
CA SER A 291 -5.38 -10.52 17.27
C SER A 291 -5.04 -9.69 18.52
N PHE A 292 -3.78 -9.71 18.98
CA PHE A 292 -3.31 -8.90 20.11
C PHE A 292 -2.49 -7.66 19.71
N ILE A 293 -2.63 -7.19 18.46
CA ILE A 293 -1.90 -6.04 17.91
C ILE A 293 -2.89 -4.96 17.47
N SER A 294 -2.88 -3.83 18.17
CA SER A 294 -3.60 -2.61 17.80
C SER A 294 -2.80 -1.37 18.21
N GLY A 295 -2.84 -0.31 17.39
CA GLY A 295 -2.12 0.93 17.57
C GLY A 295 -0.65 0.88 17.17
N GLN A 296 -0.21 -0.21 16.53
CA GLN A 296 1.19 -0.51 16.26
C GLN A 296 1.62 -0.15 14.84
N SER A 297 2.92 -0.05 14.64
CA SER A 297 3.58 0.26 13.38
C SER A 297 4.49 -0.90 12.96
N LEU A 298 4.27 -1.46 11.76
CA LEU A 298 5.19 -2.43 11.16
C LEU A 298 6.12 -1.74 10.18
N HIS A 299 7.41 -2.09 10.20
CA HIS A 299 8.46 -1.40 9.44
C HIS A 299 9.16 -2.29 8.39
N PRO A 300 8.49 -2.67 7.29
CA PRO A 300 9.13 -3.36 6.16
C PRO A 300 9.95 -2.36 5.34
N ASN A 301 11.16 -2.02 5.82
CA ASN A 301 11.93 -0.87 5.34
C ASN A 301 13.38 -1.17 4.91
N GLY A 302 13.76 -2.44 4.80
CA GLY A 302 15.10 -2.81 4.35
C GLY A 302 16.19 -2.67 5.42
N GLY A 303 15.82 -2.72 6.71
CA GLY A 303 16.77 -2.72 7.84
C GLY A 303 17.09 -1.33 8.39
N VAL A 304 16.37 -0.29 7.98
CA VAL A 304 16.54 1.06 8.55
C VAL A 304 16.03 1.07 9.99
N VAL A 305 16.94 1.31 10.95
CA VAL A 305 16.61 1.41 12.37
C VAL A 305 15.89 2.74 12.63
N VAL A 306 14.71 2.66 13.24
CA VAL A 306 13.83 3.83 13.49
C VAL A 306 13.37 3.95 14.93
N ASN A 307 14.01 3.20 15.86
CA ASN A 307 13.61 3.15 17.27
C ASN A 307 12.13 2.79 17.45
N GLY A 308 11.73 1.68 16.79
CA GLY A 308 10.35 1.19 16.72
C GLY A 308 9.83 0.57 18.01
#